data_AF-A0A2U3AWK1-F1
#
_entry.id   AF-A0A2U3AWK1-F1
#
_cell.length_a   1.000
_cell.length_b   1.000
_cell.length_c   1.000
_cell.angle_alpha   90.00
_cell.angle_beta   90.00
_cell.angle_gamma   90.00
#
_symmetry.space_group_name_H-M   'P 1'
#
loop_
_entity.id
_entity.type
_entity.pdbx_description
1 polymer ?
#
loop_
_entity_poly.entity_id
_entity_poly.type
_entity_poly.pdbx_seq_one_letter_code
_entity_poly.pdbx_strand_id
1 'polypeptide(L)'
;MQFHRIKLNHKRHFLLKKLSEKFLEQDDNKSQNLTADLIGLSFKEIDSLLNVNLEQRELILSELEKNKEIDFYKFKERGCFIDKNGFSALAEKKYINRNHDIYLNWLRNFVQLFIPVASLIIAYVALSMNIAKNKKENSEEIKNLENRIEQLENPINETKK
;
A
#
# COMPACT_ATOMS: atom_id res chain seq x y z
N MET A 1 -9.72 -2.10 -7.18
CA MET A 1 -8.90 -1.99 -8.41
C MET A 1 -7.39 -2.11 -8.18
N GLN A 2 -6.79 -1.45 -7.16
CA GLN A 2 -5.31 -1.46 -6.97
C GLN A 2 -4.71 -2.82 -6.57
N PHE A 3 -5.39 -3.61 -5.73
CA PHE A 3 -4.92 -4.95 -5.33
C PHE A 3 -4.76 -5.93 -6.50
N HIS A 4 -5.59 -5.78 -7.54
CA HIS A 4 -5.48 -6.59 -8.75
C HIS A 4 -4.18 -6.27 -9.51
N ARG A 5 -3.79 -4.98 -9.57
CA ARG A 5 -2.53 -4.55 -10.19
C ARG A 5 -1.31 -5.08 -9.44
N ILE A 6 -1.36 -5.12 -8.11
CA ILE A 6 -0.27 -5.65 -7.27
C ILE A 6 -0.01 -7.14 -7.59
N LYS A 7 -1.07 -7.94 -7.67
CA LYS A 7 -0.97 -9.36 -8.04
C LYS A 7 -0.40 -9.55 -9.45
N LEU A 8 -0.83 -8.75 -10.42
CA LEU A 8 -0.29 -8.81 -11.79
C LEU A 8 1.19 -8.42 -11.86
N ASN A 9 1.61 -7.38 -11.15
CA ASN A 9 3.02 -6.97 -11.08
C ASN A 9 3.90 -8.05 -10.47
N HIS A 10 3.42 -8.74 -9.44
CA HIS A 10 4.14 -9.88 -8.87
C HIS A 10 4.29 -11.01 -9.88
N LYS A 11 3.21 -11.35 -10.61
CA LYS A 11 3.25 -12.38 -11.67
C LYS A 11 4.19 -11.98 -12.82
N ARG A 12 4.22 -10.70 -13.23
CA ARG A 12 5.16 -10.16 -14.23
C ARG A 12 6.61 -10.31 -13.80
N HIS A 13 6.93 -9.88 -12.58
CA HIS A 13 8.28 -10.01 -12.04
C HIS A 13 8.72 -11.48 -11.96
N PHE A 14 7.82 -12.35 -11.51
CA PHE A 14 8.10 -13.77 -11.41
C PHE A 14 8.30 -14.42 -12.80
N LEU A 15 7.51 -14.04 -13.79
CA LEU A 15 7.69 -14.51 -15.17
C LEU A 15 9.04 -14.09 -15.73
N LEU A 16 9.43 -12.81 -15.60
CA LEU A 16 10.74 -12.34 -16.03
C LEU A 16 11.88 -13.09 -15.35
N LYS A 17 11.75 -13.36 -14.04
CA LYS A 17 12.72 -14.18 -13.30
C LYS A 17 12.86 -15.58 -13.90
N LYS A 18 11.75 -16.23 -14.23
CA LYS A 18 11.76 -17.58 -14.81
C LYS A 18 12.29 -17.61 -16.24
N LEU A 19 11.98 -16.60 -17.04
CA LEU A 19 12.56 -16.45 -18.37
C LEU A 19 14.07 -16.17 -18.29
N SER A 20 14.54 -15.36 -17.34
CA SER A 20 15.97 -15.11 -17.16
C SER A 20 16.73 -16.36 -16.70
N GLU A 21 16.15 -17.13 -15.77
CA GLU A 21 16.75 -18.40 -15.31
C GLU A 21 16.91 -19.37 -16.49
N LYS A 22 15.84 -19.57 -17.28
CA LYS A 22 15.87 -20.45 -18.46
C LYS A 22 16.85 -19.98 -19.52
N PHE A 23 16.98 -18.66 -19.72
CA PHE A 23 17.95 -18.08 -20.65
C PHE A 23 19.39 -18.35 -20.20
N LEU A 24 19.71 -18.09 -18.92
CA LEU A 24 21.06 -18.27 -18.38
C LEU A 24 21.47 -19.75 -18.35
N GLU A 25 20.56 -20.64 -17.98
CA GLU A 25 20.80 -22.09 -17.98
C GLU A 25 21.19 -22.62 -19.37
N GLN A 26 20.65 -22.04 -20.45
CA GLN A 26 20.98 -22.45 -21.82
C GLN A 26 22.26 -21.79 -22.35
N ASP A 27 22.58 -20.57 -21.90
CA ASP A 27 23.82 -19.86 -22.28
C ASP A 27 25.06 -20.56 -21.70
N ASP A 28 24.99 -20.99 -20.43
CA ASP A 28 26.06 -21.74 -19.76
C ASP A 28 26.37 -23.09 -20.45
N ASN A 29 25.39 -23.67 -21.14
CA ASN A 29 25.51 -24.96 -21.82
C ASN A 29 26.17 -24.88 -23.23
N LYS A 30 26.66 -23.70 -23.66
CA LYS A 30 27.46 -23.48 -24.90
C LYS A 30 26.90 -24.15 -26.17
N SER A 31 25.58 -24.29 -26.28
CA SER A 31 24.97 -24.83 -27.50
C SER A 31 25.04 -23.77 -28.60
N GLN A 32 25.81 -24.02 -29.65
CA GLN A 32 26.07 -23.07 -30.76
C GLN A 32 24.81 -22.72 -31.59
N ASN A 33 23.62 -23.21 -31.23
CA ASN A 33 22.35 -22.90 -31.87
C ASN A 33 21.24 -22.67 -30.82
N LEU A 34 21.28 -21.53 -30.13
CA LEU A 34 20.20 -21.12 -29.22
C LEU A 34 18.96 -20.77 -30.06
N THR A 35 17.97 -21.66 -30.05
CA THR A 35 16.68 -21.44 -30.69
C THR A 35 15.70 -20.86 -29.67
N ALA A 36 14.79 -19.99 -30.12
CA ALA A 36 13.90 -19.23 -29.23
C ALA A 36 12.99 -20.11 -28.34
N ASP A 37 12.72 -21.35 -28.75
CA ASP A 37 11.95 -22.33 -27.97
C ASP A 37 12.76 -22.95 -26.81
N LEU A 38 14.09 -22.96 -26.89
CA LEU A 38 14.99 -23.46 -25.84
C LEU A 38 15.17 -22.43 -24.73
N ILE A 39 15.27 -21.14 -25.09
CA ILE A 39 15.50 -20.03 -24.14
C ILE A 39 14.19 -19.40 -23.62
N GLY A 40 13.07 -19.64 -24.30
CA GLY A 40 11.76 -19.07 -23.98
C GLY A 40 10.81 -20.06 -23.30
N LEU A 41 9.66 -19.56 -22.83
CA LEU A 41 8.57 -20.38 -22.29
C LEU A 41 7.37 -20.36 -23.25
N SER A 42 6.74 -21.52 -23.45
CA SER A 42 5.50 -21.62 -24.20
C SER A 42 4.32 -21.07 -23.40
N PHE A 43 3.25 -20.64 -24.09
CA PHE A 43 2.08 -20.09 -23.41
C PHE A 43 1.43 -21.06 -22.43
N LYS A 44 1.49 -22.37 -22.70
CA LYS A 44 1.01 -23.40 -21.77
C LYS A 44 1.87 -23.49 -20.51
N GLU A 45 3.19 -23.41 -20.68
CA GLU A 45 4.12 -23.38 -19.55
C GLU A 45 3.88 -22.14 -18.69
N ILE A 46 3.63 -20.98 -19.31
CA ILE A 46 3.32 -19.73 -18.62
C ILE A 46 2.01 -19.83 -17.84
N ASP A 47 0.96 -20.40 -18.45
CA ASP A 47 -0.34 -20.59 -17.78
C ASP A 47 -0.19 -21.45 -16.52
N SER A 48 0.53 -22.56 -16.63
CA SER A 48 0.80 -23.47 -15.52
C SER A 48 1.69 -22.83 -14.46
N LEU A 49 2.74 -22.12 -14.87
CA LEU A 49 3.70 -21.48 -13.98
C LEU A 49 3.05 -20.38 -13.12
N LEU A 50 2.19 -19.57 -13.74
CA LEU A 50 1.58 -18.42 -13.09
C LEU A 50 0.20 -18.74 -12.49
N ASN A 51 -0.32 -19.95 -12.74
CA ASN A 51 -1.69 -20.37 -12.42
C ASN A 51 -2.70 -19.28 -12.84
N VAL A 52 -2.76 -19.02 -14.15
CA VAL A 52 -3.57 -17.97 -14.78
C VAL A 52 -4.46 -18.54 -15.87
N ASN A 53 -5.57 -17.84 -16.15
CA ASN A 53 -6.37 -18.09 -17.35
C ASN A 53 -5.82 -17.28 -18.55
N LEU A 54 -6.42 -17.50 -19.72
CA LEU A 54 -6.03 -16.83 -20.98
C LEU A 54 -6.06 -15.31 -20.87
N GLU A 55 -7.14 -14.73 -20.32
CA GLU A 55 -7.28 -13.28 -20.17
C GLU A 55 -6.18 -12.69 -19.26
N GLN A 56 -5.89 -13.33 -18.13
CA GLN A 56 -4.85 -12.87 -17.21
C GLN A 56 -3.46 -13.01 -17.84
N ARG A 57 -3.21 -14.09 -18.58
CA ARG A 57 -1.96 -14.23 -19.34
C ARG A 57 -1.82 -13.08 -20.33
N GLU A 58 -2.85 -12.79 -21.13
CA GLU A 58 -2.79 -11.69 -22.11
C GLU A 58 -2.55 -10.34 -21.45
N LEU A 59 -3.17 -10.04 -20.31
CA LEU A 59 -2.91 -8.82 -19.54
C LEU A 59 -1.48 -8.74 -18.98
N ILE A 60 -0.88 -9.88 -18.64
CA ILE A 60 0.51 -9.94 -18.17
C ILE A 60 1.44 -9.68 -19.34
N LEU A 61 1.29 -10.45 -20.42
CA LEU A 61 2.18 -10.44 -21.58
C LEU A 61 2.08 -9.14 -22.38
N SER A 62 0.88 -8.57 -22.56
CA SER A 62 0.70 -7.30 -23.27
C SER A 62 1.44 -6.13 -22.62
N GLU A 63 1.48 -6.06 -21.28
CA GLU A 63 2.25 -5.02 -20.59
C GLU A 63 3.76 -5.26 -20.74
N LEU A 64 4.22 -6.51 -20.69
CA LEU A 64 5.62 -6.86 -20.86
C LEU A 64 6.10 -6.57 -22.30
N GLU A 65 5.31 -6.96 -23.29
CA GLU A 65 5.54 -6.65 -24.72
C GLU A 65 5.55 -5.15 -24.97
N LYS A 66 4.56 -4.42 -24.43
CA LYS A 66 4.49 -2.95 -24.57
C LYS A 66 5.74 -2.26 -24.03
N ASN A 67 6.34 -2.80 -22.98
CA ASN A 67 7.58 -2.30 -22.41
C ASN A 67 8.85 -2.89 -23.07
N LYS A 68 8.68 -3.73 -24.11
CA LYS A 68 9.76 -4.44 -24.82
C LYS A 68 10.64 -5.27 -23.89
N GLU A 69 10.02 -5.88 -22.87
CA GLU A 69 10.72 -6.70 -21.88
C GLU A 69 10.74 -8.19 -22.27
N ILE A 70 9.83 -8.58 -23.16
CA ILE A 70 9.76 -9.92 -23.73
C ILE A 70 9.57 -9.80 -25.24
N ASP A 71 10.01 -10.82 -25.96
CA ASP A 71 9.74 -11.01 -27.38
C ASP A 71 8.99 -12.33 -27.61
N PHE A 72 8.06 -12.31 -28.56
CA PHE A 72 7.28 -13.49 -28.92
C PHE A 72 7.98 -14.32 -29.99
N TYR A 73 7.85 -15.63 -29.86
CA TYR A 73 8.25 -16.57 -30.91
C TYR A 73 7.09 -17.48 -31.30
N LYS A 74 7.16 -17.95 -32.55
CA LYS A 74 6.23 -18.93 -33.08
C LYS A 74 7.03 -19.99 -33.84
N PHE A 75 7.38 -21.04 -33.12
CA PHE A 75 8.05 -22.23 -33.66
C PHE A 75 7.04 -23.38 -33.65
N LYS A 76 7.27 -24.43 -32.86
CA LYS A 76 6.31 -25.54 -32.63
C LYS A 76 5.12 -25.10 -31.78
N GLU A 77 5.37 -24.24 -30.79
CA GLU A 77 4.36 -23.60 -29.96
C GLU A 77 4.58 -22.08 -29.95
N ARG A 78 3.53 -21.33 -29.58
CA ARG A 78 3.66 -19.90 -29.29
C ARG A 78 4.19 -19.73 -27.87
N GLY A 79 5.15 -18.84 -27.72
CA GLY A 79 5.78 -18.53 -26.44
C GLY A 79 6.46 -17.18 -26.46
N CYS A 80 7.15 -16.86 -25.37
CA CYS A 80 7.99 -15.67 -25.29
C CYS A 80 9.33 -15.98 -24.61
N PHE A 81 10.35 -15.21 -24.94
CA PHE A 81 11.63 -15.18 -24.24
C PHE A 81 11.89 -13.76 -23.71
N ILE A 82 12.84 -13.64 -22.78
CA ILE A 82 13.20 -12.36 -22.19
C ILE A 82 14.13 -11.57 -23.11
N ASP A 83 13.88 -10.27 -23.25
CA ASP A 83 14.76 -9.34 -23.96
C ASP A 83 15.67 -8.58 -22.96
N LYS A 84 16.66 -7.85 -23.47
CA LYS A 84 17.58 -6.99 -22.70
C LYS A 84 16.85 -6.08 -21.72
N ASN A 85 15.76 -5.43 -22.15
CA ASN A 85 15.01 -4.55 -21.24
C ASN A 85 14.31 -5.35 -20.13
N GLY A 86 13.94 -6.61 -20.39
CA GLY A 86 13.39 -7.51 -19.39
C GLY A 86 14.42 -7.87 -18.31
N PHE A 87 15.67 -8.11 -18.71
CA PHE A 87 16.77 -8.30 -17.75
C PHE A 87 17.00 -7.05 -16.90
N SER A 88 17.02 -5.86 -17.51
CA SER A 88 17.12 -4.59 -16.79
C SER A 88 15.95 -4.40 -15.82
N ALA A 89 14.72 -4.61 -16.28
CA ALA A 89 13.51 -4.49 -15.45
C ALA A 89 13.50 -5.47 -14.26
N LEU A 90 14.05 -6.67 -14.45
CA LEU A 90 14.23 -7.65 -13.39
C LEU A 90 15.29 -7.20 -12.38
N ALA A 91 16.46 -6.76 -12.85
CA ALA A 91 17.58 -6.30 -12.02
C ALA A 91 17.20 -5.08 -11.18
N GLU A 92 16.50 -4.12 -11.78
CA GLU A 92 16.00 -2.91 -11.12
C GLU A 92 14.78 -3.17 -10.23
N LYS A 93 14.24 -4.40 -10.23
CA LYS A 93 13.02 -4.78 -9.50
C LYS A 93 11.83 -3.88 -9.85
N LYS A 94 11.73 -3.41 -11.10
CA LYS A 94 10.74 -2.44 -11.61
C LYS A 94 9.32 -2.68 -11.08
N TYR A 95 8.84 -3.92 -11.18
CA TYR A 95 7.48 -4.30 -10.78
C TYR A 95 7.27 -4.39 -9.26
N ILE A 96 8.31 -4.72 -8.49
CA ILE A 96 8.26 -4.70 -7.03
C ILE A 96 8.23 -3.24 -6.56
N ASN A 97 9.07 -2.38 -7.14
CA ASN A 97 9.09 -0.95 -6.82
C ASN A 97 7.76 -0.30 -7.16
N ARG A 98 7.15 -0.62 -8.30
CA ARG A 98 5.81 -0.15 -8.67
C ARG A 98 4.74 -0.56 -7.65
N ASN A 99 4.88 -1.73 -7.02
CA ASN A 99 3.98 -2.13 -5.92
C ASN A 99 4.24 -1.28 -4.67
N HIS A 100 5.51 -1.05 -4.32
CA HIS A 100 5.88 -0.19 -3.21
C HIS A 100 5.33 1.23 -3.37
N ASP A 101 5.40 1.80 -4.57
CA ASP A 101 4.83 3.12 -4.89
C ASP A 101 3.32 3.16 -4.68
N ILE A 102 2.60 2.09 -5.04
CA ILE A 102 1.16 1.97 -4.79
C ILE A 102 0.89 2.01 -3.27
N TYR A 103 1.66 1.28 -2.48
CA TYR A 103 1.52 1.27 -1.01
C TYR A 103 1.84 2.64 -0.40
N LEU A 104 2.96 3.27 -0.80
CA LEU A 104 3.34 4.59 -0.33
C LEU A 104 2.29 5.64 -0.67
N ASN A 105 1.75 5.62 -1.89
CA ASN A 105 0.73 6.56 -2.29
C ASN A 105 -0.58 6.35 -1.53
N TRP A 106 -0.97 5.09 -1.29
CA TRP A 106 -2.13 4.77 -0.45
C TRP A 106 -1.94 5.28 0.99
N LEU A 107 -0.76 5.04 1.58
CA LEU A 107 -0.43 5.51 2.93
C LEU A 107 -0.42 7.04 3.00
N ARG A 108 0.14 7.72 1.99
CA ARG A 108 0.15 9.18 1.91
C ARG A 108 -1.26 9.76 1.93
N ASN A 109 -2.17 9.19 1.13
CA ASN A 109 -3.57 9.60 1.10
C ASN A 109 -4.26 9.34 2.44
N PHE A 110 -3.97 8.21 3.08
CA PHE A 110 -4.50 7.89 4.41
C PHE A 110 -4.04 8.90 5.47
N VAL A 111 -2.74 9.20 5.52
CA VAL A 111 -2.16 10.17 6.47
C VAL A 111 -2.73 11.56 6.24
N GLN A 112 -2.93 11.97 4.99
CA GLN A 112 -3.55 13.26 4.65
C GLN A 112 -4.98 13.39 5.18
N LEU A 113 -5.77 12.31 5.15
CA LEU A 113 -7.10 12.29 5.75
C LEU A 113 -7.03 12.22 7.28
N PHE A 114 -6.09 11.45 7.82
CA PHE A 114 -6.01 11.16 9.24
C PHE A 114 -5.52 12.35 10.07
N ILE A 115 -4.54 13.12 9.59
CA ILE A 115 -3.96 14.24 10.36
C ILE A 115 -5.02 15.28 10.77
N PRO A 116 -5.89 15.79 9.87
CA PRO A 116 -6.94 16.73 10.26
C PRO A 116 -7.98 16.14 11.21
N VAL A 117 -8.32 14.87 11.07
CA VAL A 117 -9.29 14.21 11.96
C VAL A 117 -8.68 14.02 13.35
N ALA A 118 -7.44 13.57 13.43
CA ALA A 118 -6.72 13.39 14.69
C ALA A 118 -6.54 14.72 15.43
N SER A 119 -6.22 15.81 14.73
CA SER A 119 -6.11 17.13 15.35
C SER A 119 -7.44 17.61 15.93
N LEU A 120 -8.55 17.36 15.24
CA LEU A 120 -9.89 17.68 15.73
C LEU A 120 -10.22 16.90 17.01
N ILE A 121 -9.87 15.61 17.05
CA ILE A 121 -10.07 14.75 18.23
C ILE A 121 -9.25 15.27 19.42
N ILE A 122 -7.98 15.60 19.20
CA ILE A 122 -7.11 16.15 20.27
C ILE A 122 -7.68 17.46 20.80
N ALA A 123 -8.10 18.36 19.91
CA ALA A 123 -8.72 19.63 20.30
C ALA A 123 -10.00 19.41 21.10
N TYR A 124 -10.86 18.48 20.67
CA TYR A 124 -12.09 18.13 21.37
C TYR A 124 -11.81 17.59 22.78
N VAL A 125 -10.85 16.67 22.92
CA VAL A 125 -10.46 16.11 24.23
C VAL A 125 -9.91 17.21 25.14
N ALA A 126 -8.99 18.04 24.64
CA ALA A 126 -8.43 19.15 25.40
C ALA A 126 -9.51 20.13 25.89
N LEU A 127 -10.47 20.46 25.00
CA LEU A 127 -11.59 21.33 25.35
C LEU A 127 -12.48 20.68 26.42
N SER A 128 -12.82 19.40 26.28
CA SER A 128 -13.65 18.67 27.23
C SER A 128 -13.01 18.63 28.63
N MET A 129 -11.71 18.38 28.72
CA MET A 129 -10.97 18.39 29.99
C MET A 129 -10.97 19.78 30.64
N ASN A 130 -10.74 20.84 29.86
CA ASN A 130 -10.79 22.22 30.36
C ASN A 130 -12.19 22.60 30.85
N ILE A 131 -13.25 22.24 30.12
CA ILE A 131 -14.64 22.50 30.55
C ILE A 131 -14.94 21.75 31.85
N ALA A 132 -14.53 20.49 31.97
CA ALA A 132 -14.74 19.71 33.18
C ALA A 132 -14.00 20.30 34.40
N LYS A 133 -12.75 20.74 34.20
CA LYS A 133 -11.96 21.42 35.23
C LYS A 133 -12.64 22.73 35.67
N ASN A 134 -12.98 23.60 34.73
CA ASN A 134 -13.61 24.89 35.01
C ASN A 134 -14.96 24.73 35.71
N LYS A 135 -15.76 23.73 35.31
CA LYS A 135 -17.05 23.45 35.98
C LYS A 135 -16.86 23.05 37.44
N LYS A 136 -15.83 22.25 37.74
CA LYS A 136 -15.50 21.85 39.10
C LYS A 136 -15.04 23.04 39.94
N GLU A 137 -14.09 23.83 39.42
CA GLU A 137 -13.53 25.01 40.09
C GLU A 137 -14.62 26.04 40.39
N ASN A 138 -15.46 26.36 39.40
CA ASN A 138 -16.60 27.28 39.59
C ASN A 138 -17.61 26.75 40.62
N SER A 139 -17.87 25.44 40.67
CA SER A 139 -18.79 24.87 41.65
C SER A 139 -18.26 24.94 43.09
N GLU A 140 -16.93 24.83 43.25
CA GLU A 140 -16.27 24.99 44.55
C GLU A 140 -16.28 26.46 44.98
N GLU A 141 -16.04 27.40 44.05
CA GLU A 141 -16.17 28.83 44.32
C GLU A 141 -17.61 29.24 44.70
N ILE A 142 -18.61 28.76 43.97
CA ILE A 142 -20.02 29.03 44.27
C ILE A 142 -20.38 28.54 45.67
N LYS A 143 -19.99 27.31 46.04
CA LYS A 143 -20.22 26.79 47.40
C LYS A 143 -19.54 27.63 48.48
N ASN A 144 -18.31 28.11 48.23
CA ASN A 144 -17.62 28.98 49.16
C ASN A 144 -18.30 30.33 49.32
N LEU A 145 -18.85 30.89 48.23
CA LEU A 145 -19.63 32.13 48.27
C LEU A 145 -20.95 31.93 49.03
N GLU A 146 -21.68 30.84 48.77
CA GLU A 146 -22.90 30.48 49.51
C GLU A 146 -22.64 30.40 51.02
N ASN A 147 -21.60 29.65 51.43
CA ASN A 147 -21.22 29.53 52.84
C ASN A 147 -20.87 30.88 53.47
N ARG A 148 -20.22 31.79 52.73
CA ARG A 148 -19.89 33.13 53.21
C ARG A 148 -21.13 34.01 53.38
N ILE A 149 -22.07 33.93 52.44
CA ILE A 149 -23.34 34.67 52.53
C ILE A 149 -24.13 34.19 53.74
N GLU A 150 -24.23 32.87 53.94
CA GLU A 150 -24.94 32.28 55.08
C GLU A 150 -24.31 32.68 56.43
N GLN A 151 -22.97 32.73 56.51
CA GLN A 151 -22.25 33.24 57.69
C GLN A 151 -22.49 34.73 57.97
N LEU A 152 -22.78 35.54 56.95
CA LEU A 152 -23.10 36.96 57.10
C LEU A 152 -24.58 37.18 57.42
N GLU A 153 -25.48 36.33 56.94
CA GLU A 153 -26.92 36.43 57.22
C GLU A 153 -27.29 36.01 58.66
N ASN A 154 -26.62 34.99 59.22
CA ASN A 154 -26.85 34.53 60.59
C ASN A 154 -26.75 35.66 61.65
N PRO A 155 -25.67 36.46 61.73
CA PRO A 155 -25.57 37.56 62.70
C PRO A 155 -26.53 38.73 62.40
N ILE A 156 -26.95 38.93 61.14
CA ILE A 156 -27.93 39.96 60.76
C ILE A 156 -29.35 39.59 61.23
N ASN A 157 -29.68 38.30 61.21
CA ASN A 157 -30.97 37.80 61.72
C ASN A 157 -31.01 37.74 63.25
N GLU A 158 -29.87 37.53 63.92
CA GLU A 158 -29.77 37.61 65.39
C GLU A 158 -29.88 39.05 65.93
N THR A 159 -29.48 40.07 65.16
CA THR A 159 -29.58 41.49 65.55
C THR A 159 -30.93 42.14 65.25
N LYS A 160 -31.83 41.44 64.55
CA LYS A 160 -33.21 41.89 64.24
C LYS A 160 -34.29 41.29 65.16
N LYS A 161 -33.91 40.48 66.15
CA LYS A 161 -34.79 39.96 67.22
C LYS A 161 -34.71 40.86 68.45
#